data_AF-A0A484MIS1-F1
#
_entry.id   AF-A0A484MIS1-F1
#
_cell.length_a   1.000
_cell.length_b   1.000
_cell.length_c   1.000
_cell.angle_alpha   90.00
_cell.angle_beta   90.00
_cell.angle_gamma   90.00
#
_symmetry.space_group_name_H-M   'P 1'
#
loop_
_entity.id
_entity.type
_entity.pdbx_description
1 polymer ?
#
loop_
_entity_poly.entity_id
_entity_poly.type
_entity_poly.pdbx_seq_one_letter_code
_entity_poly.pdbx_strand_id
1 'polypeptide(L)'
;MNNQDVQSAVNFLIEEKEKNKRKKEENLTRQRDLLEQRLKKPVNLHYLNELVLVGFEKGLAAEALRRNENDMQKALDDLTNPQTNSAIQQYIESNKKKRLRNAQNAAIEQIAAMGFPRESVIAAVRTFGTRQTALNNLLGQSSSSITSNLAPVGNEGGLGQDGNFPNNDGEQASGRNEDLEEDAFGDQSETGLVQEETRDVEMERELTEELLKGDAYSDYDLELTKEGEAIAQYLTLLTSSC
;
A
#
# COMPACT_ATOMS: atom_id res chain seq x y z
N MET A 1 35.26 48.47 18.46
CA MET A 1 34.33 47.41 18.03
C MET A 1 33.54 47.95 16.86
N ASN A 2 33.59 47.26 15.73
CA ASN A 2 33.23 47.83 14.43
C ASN A 2 31.72 47.66 14.18
N ASN A 3 31.01 48.78 13.97
CA ASN A 3 29.55 48.78 13.72
C ASN A 3 29.16 48.08 12.41
N GLN A 4 30.15 47.78 11.56
CA GLN A 4 30.02 47.12 10.28
C GLN A 4 29.76 45.60 10.42
N ASP A 5 30.31 44.96 11.44
CA ASP A 5 30.08 43.53 11.71
C ASP A 5 28.66 43.28 12.24
N VAL A 6 28.13 44.24 13.02
CA VAL A 6 26.74 44.19 13.51
C VAL A 6 25.74 44.37 12.37
N GLN A 7 26.00 45.30 11.45
CA GLN A 7 25.14 45.49 10.26
C GLN A 7 25.20 44.30 9.31
N SER A 8 26.39 43.71 9.10
CA SER A 8 26.56 42.48 8.33
C SER A 8 25.78 41.30 8.93
N ALA A 9 25.88 41.11 10.25
CA ALA A 9 25.14 40.05 10.96
C ALA A 9 23.62 40.23 10.86
N VAL A 10 23.13 41.48 10.93
CA VAL A 10 21.70 41.77 10.74
C VAL A 10 21.25 41.49 9.31
N ASN A 11 22.04 41.88 8.31
CA ASN A 11 21.74 41.61 6.91
C ASN A 11 21.71 40.10 6.61
N PHE A 12 22.66 39.32 7.15
CA PHE A 12 22.67 37.87 7.06
C PHE A 12 21.40 37.25 7.66
N LEU A 13 20.94 37.73 8.82
CA LEU A 13 19.73 37.24 9.46
C LEU A 13 18.47 37.56 8.65
N ILE A 14 18.43 38.72 7.99
CA ILE A 14 17.34 39.10 7.08
C ILE A 14 17.33 38.20 5.85
N GLU A 15 18.49 38.01 5.21
CA GLU A 15 18.66 37.14 4.04
C GLU A 15 18.32 35.67 4.36
N GLU A 16 18.73 35.16 5.52
CA GLU A 16 18.43 33.81 5.97
C GLU A 16 16.91 33.62 6.19
N LYS A 17 16.24 34.60 6.79
CA LYS A 17 14.77 34.58 6.96
C LYS A 17 14.05 34.60 5.63
N GLU A 18 14.51 35.40 4.66
CA GLU A 18 13.93 35.46 3.33
C GLU A 18 14.14 34.16 2.55
N LYS A 19 15.35 33.59 2.58
CA LYS A 19 15.67 32.29 2.00
C LYS A 19 14.80 31.17 2.58
N ASN A 20 14.59 31.17 3.89
CA ASN A 20 13.73 30.20 4.57
C ASN A 20 12.25 30.39 4.22
N LYS A 21 11.77 31.62 4.08
CA LYS A 21 10.40 31.91 3.64
C LYS A 21 10.17 31.39 2.21
N ARG A 22 11.08 31.69 1.29
CA ARG A 22 11.02 31.21 -0.10
C ARG A 22 10.99 29.69 -0.18
N LYS A 23 11.87 28.99 0.56
CA LYS A 23 11.86 27.52 0.64
C LYS A 23 10.54 26.96 1.17
N LYS A 24 9.95 27.60 2.18
CA LYS A 24 8.64 27.19 2.72
C LYS A 24 7.53 27.37 1.70
N GLU A 25 7.49 28.52 1.03
CA GLU A 25 6.50 28.79 -0.03
C GLU A 25 6.63 27.81 -1.18
N GLU A 26 7.85 27.55 -1.65
CA GLU A 26 8.12 26.59 -2.72
C GLU A 26 7.76 25.15 -2.32
N ASN A 27 8.06 24.73 -1.09
CA ASN A 27 7.62 23.43 -0.59
C ASN A 27 6.10 23.35 -0.51
N LEU A 28 5.43 24.44 -0.13
CA LEU A 28 3.98 24.50 -0.03
C LEU A 28 3.31 24.48 -1.41
N THR A 29 3.90 25.15 -2.42
CA THR A 29 3.43 25.06 -3.80
C THR A 29 3.66 23.67 -4.36
N ARG A 30 4.87 23.11 -4.23
CA ARG A 30 5.16 21.72 -4.66
C ARG A 30 4.23 20.72 -4.01
N GLN A 31 3.94 20.87 -2.71
CA GLN A 31 3.00 20.00 -2.01
C GLN A 31 1.57 20.18 -2.51
N ARG A 32 1.14 21.40 -2.83
CA ARG A 32 -0.17 21.64 -3.46
C ARG A 32 -0.25 21.04 -4.85
N ASP A 33 0.78 21.21 -5.67
CA ASP A 33 0.83 20.64 -7.02
C ASP A 33 0.81 19.10 -6.96
N LEU A 34 1.56 18.52 -6.02
CA LEU A 34 1.55 17.08 -5.76
C LEU A 34 0.17 16.60 -5.26
N LEU A 35 -0.46 17.36 -4.38
CA LEU A 35 -1.81 17.06 -3.91
C LEU A 35 -2.84 17.25 -5.04
N GLU A 36 -2.70 18.22 -5.93
CA GLU A 36 -3.58 18.43 -7.08
C GLU A 36 -3.43 17.31 -8.10
N GLN A 37 -2.20 16.85 -8.34
CA GLN A 37 -1.93 15.65 -9.14
C GLN A 37 -2.52 14.38 -8.51
N ARG A 38 -2.44 14.24 -7.17
CA ARG A 38 -2.93 13.05 -6.45
C ARG A 38 -4.43 13.07 -6.17
N LEU A 39 -5.01 14.25 -5.94
CA LEU A 39 -6.42 14.45 -5.65
C LEU A 39 -7.14 14.77 -6.95
N LYS A 40 -7.71 13.72 -7.54
CA LYS A 40 -8.68 13.87 -8.62
C LYS A 40 -9.73 14.94 -8.22
N LYS A 41 -9.85 16.00 -9.03
CA LYS A 41 -10.56 17.27 -8.77
C LYS A 41 -11.91 17.08 -8.03
N PRO A 42 -12.23 17.92 -7.03
CA PRO A 42 -13.51 17.84 -6.31
C PRO A 42 -14.68 18.13 -7.23
N VAL A 43 -15.76 17.38 -7.08
CA VAL A 43 -16.97 17.52 -7.90
C VAL A 43 -17.84 18.67 -7.38
N ASN A 44 -18.31 19.55 -8.26
CA ASN A 44 -19.27 20.59 -7.92
C ASN A 44 -20.65 19.96 -7.63
N LEU A 45 -21.11 20.09 -6.38
CA LEU A 45 -22.36 19.49 -5.91
C LEU A 45 -23.60 20.08 -6.60
N HIS A 46 -23.55 21.34 -7.04
CA HIS A 46 -24.67 21.98 -7.71
C HIS A 46 -24.93 21.31 -9.08
N TYR A 47 -23.90 21.25 -9.94
CA TYR A 47 -24.00 20.60 -11.25
C TYR A 47 -24.28 19.09 -11.13
N LEU A 48 -23.73 18.44 -10.10
CA LEU A 48 -24.06 17.03 -9.83
C LEU A 48 -25.54 16.84 -9.54
N ASN A 49 -26.14 17.70 -8.71
CA ASN A 49 -27.56 17.63 -8.40
C ASN A 49 -28.42 17.92 -9.64
N GLU A 50 -28.02 18.85 -10.50
CA GLU A 50 -28.71 19.11 -11.78
C GLU A 50 -28.70 17.88 -12.69
N LEU A 51 -27.55 17.24 -12.89
CA LEU A 51 -27.46 16.01 -13.70
C LEU A 51 -28.27 14.86 -13.09
N VAL A 52 -28.31 14.75 -11.76
CA VAL A 52 -29.15 13.77 -11.07
C VAL A 52 -30.64 14.08 -11.27
N LEU A 53 -31.05 15.35 -11.26
CA LEU A 53 -32.42 15.77 -11.56
C LEU A 53 -32.81 15.48 -13.01
N VAL A 54 -31.87 15.58 -13.95
CA VAL A 54 -32.07 15.17 -15.36
C VAL A 54 -32.28 13.65 -15.48
N GLY A 55 -31.86 12.87 -14.48
CA GLY A 55 -32.10 11.42 -14.38
C GLY A 55 -30.84 10.57 -14.50
N PHE A 56 -29.64 11.17 -14.53
CA PHE A 56 -28.39 10.40 -14.55
C PHE A 56 -28.06 9.85 -13.16
N GLU A 57 -27.47 8.66 -13.12
CA GLU A 57 -27.01 8.08 -11.85
C GLU A 57 -25.94 8.96 -11.21
N LYS A 58 -26.04 9.18 -9.90
CA LYS A 58 -25.11 10.03 -9.14
C LYS A 58 -23.64 9.62 -9.32
N GLY A 59 -23.35 8.32 -9.34
CA GLY A 59 -21.98 7.82 -9.52
C GLY A 59 -21.43 8.14 -10.91
N LEU A 60 -22.26 7.96 -11.93
CA LEU A 60 -21.94 8.20 -13.33
C LEU A 60 -21.74 9.70 -13.61
N ALA A 61 -22.68 10.54 -13.17
CA ALA A 61 -22.61 11.99 -13.31
C ALA A 61 -21.42 12.60 -12.54
N ALA A 62 -21.13 12.09 -11.34
CA ALA A 62 -19.98 12.57 -10.57
C ALA A 62 -18.65 12.24 -11.25
N GLU A 63 -18.57 11.09 -11.93
CA GLU A 63 -17.36 10.71 -12.66
C GLU A 63 -17.18 11.57 -13.92
N ALA A 64 -18.25 11.78 -14.70
CA ALA A 64 -18.23 12.65 -15.87
C ALA A 64 -17.81 14.09 -15.54
N LEU A 65 -18.33 14.67 -14.45
CA LEU A 65 -17.90 15.99 -13.96
C LEU A 65 -16.43 16.01 -13.52
N ARG A 66 -15.95 14.90 -12.96
CA ARG A 66 -14.57 14.79 -12.50
C ARG A 66 -13.57 14.70 -13.66
N ARG A 67 -13.94 14.05 -14.76
CA ARG A 67 -13.13 14.00 -15.99
C ARG A 67 -13.06 15.35 -16.69
N ASN A 68 -14.16 16.09 -16.67
CA ASN A 68 -14.31 17.35 -17.39
C ASN A 68 -14.10 18.59 -16.52
N GLU A 69 -13.36 18.47 -15.41
CA GLU A 69 -12.99 19.62 -14.56
C GLU A 69 -14.18 20.45 -14.04
N ASN A 70 -15.32 19.82 -13.80
CA ASN A 70 -16.60 20.43 -13.44
C ASN A 70 -17.27 21.29 -14.53
N ASP A 71 -16.95 21.07 -15.80
CA ASP A 71 -17.73 21.59 -16.93
C ASP A 71 -18.98 20.72 -17.14
N MET A 72 -20.15 21.30 -16.88
CA MET A 72 -21.44 20.61 -17.02
C MET A 72 -21.76 20.25 -18.47
N GLN A 73 -21.42 21.10 -19.44
CA GLN A 73 -21.79 20.87 -20.84
C GLN A 73 -21.00 19.71 -21.43
N LYS A 74 -19.69 19.68 -21.19
CA LYS A 74 -18.85 18.53 -21.56
C LYS A 74 -19.24 17.26 -20.83
N ALA A 75 -19.55 17.35 -19.54
CA ALA A 75 -20.01 16.18 -18.79
C ALA A 75 -21.32 15.64 -19.36
N LEU A 76 -22.25 16.49 -19.79
CA LEU A 76 -23.49 16.06 -20.42
C LEU A 76 -23.21 15.38 -21.78
N ASP A 77 -22.34 15.95 -22.60
CA ASP A 77 -21.93 15.34 -23.88
C ASP A 77 -21.38 13.92 -23.67
N ASP A 78 -20.44 13.76 -22.73
CA ASP A 78 -19.86 12.46 -22.36
C ASP A 78 -20.89 11.47 -21.78
N LEU A 79 -21.91 11.96 -21.07
CA LEU A 79 -22.99 11.13 -20.53
C LEU A 79 -23.99 10.70 -21.61
N THR A 80 -24.20 11.53 -22.61
CA THR A 80 -25.11 11.26 -23.73
C THR A 80 -24.49 10.40 -24.82
N ASN A 81 -23.16 10.43 -24.97
CA ASN A 81 -22.45 9.57 -25.90
C ASN A 81 -22.30 8.14 -25.34
N PRO A 82 -22.75 7.10 -26.06
CA PRO A 82 -22.76 5.73 -25.55
C PRO A 82 -21.35 5.15 -25.34
N GLN A 83 -20.36 5.56 -26.13
CA GLN A 83 -18.99 5.04 -26.02
C GLN A 83 -18.31 5.54 -24.75
N THR A 84 -18.37 6.86 -24.52
CA THR A 84 -17.82 7.51 -23.32
C THR A 84 -18.56 7.06 -22.08
N ASN A 85 -19.90 6.97 -22.13
CA ASN A 85 -20.71 6.50 -21.02
C ASN A 85 -20.33 5.06 -20.61
N SER A 86 -20.21 4.13 -21.57
CA SER A 86 -19.75 2.76 -21.30
C SER A 86 -18.36 2.73 -20.65
N ALA A 87 -17.41 3.53 -21.15
CA ALA A 87 -16.08 3.64 -20.57
C ALA A 87 -16.09 4.18 -19.13
N ILE A 88 -16.98 5.12 -18.82
CA ILE A 88 -17.16 5.63 -17.45
C ILE A 88 -17.74 4.53 -16.54
N GLN A 89 -18.75 3.80 -16.99
CA GLN A 89 -19.36 2.71 -16.21
C GLN A 89 -18.33 1.62 -15.89
N GLN A 90 -17.58 1.15 -16.88
CA GLN A 90 -16.51 0.16 -16.68
C GLN A 90 -15.44 0.67 -15.69
N TYR A 91 -15.09 1.95 -15.76
CA TYR A 91 -14.17 2.56 -14.81
C TYR A 91 -14.73 2.58 -13.38
N ILE A 92 -16.01 2.88 -13.19
CA ILE A 92 -16.67 2.86 -11.88
C ILE A 92 -16.67 1.44 -11.32
N GLU A 93 -17.04 0.45 -12.12
CA GLU A 93 -17.10 -0.95 -11.71
C GLU A 93 -15.73 -1.53 -11.36
N SER A 94 -14.72 -1.28 -12.20
CA SER A 94 -13.35 -1.73 -11.96
C SER A 94 -12.77 -1.12 -10.68
N ASN A 95 -13.03 0.17 -10.43
CA ASN A 95 -12.63 0.82 -9.18
C ASN A 95 -13.38 0.28 -7.97
N LYS A 96 -14.69 0.03 -8.08
CA LYS A 96 -15.48 -0.58 -7.01
C LYS A 96 -14.91 -1.96 -6.64
N LYS A 97 -14.58 -2.79 -7.64
CA LYS A 97 -13.95 -4.10 -7.45
C LYS A 97 -12.56 -3.98 -6.83
N LYS A 98 -11.74 -3.02 -7.29
CA LYS A 98 -10.41 -2.74 -6.72
C LYS A 98 -10.50 -2.37 -5.24
N ARG A 99 -11.42 -1.46 -4.88
CA ARG A 99 -11.64 -1.05 -3.48
C ARG A 99 -12.08 -2.21 -2.60
N LEU A 100 -12.98 -3.07 -3.09
CA LEU A 100 -13.42 -4.25 -2.36
C LEU A 100 -12.26 -5.22 -2.09
N ARG A 101 -11.44 -5.52 -3.11
CA ARG A 101 -10.25 -6.38 -2.94
C ARG A 101 -9.27 -5.78 -1.93
N ASN A 102 -9.01 -4.47 -2.01
CA ASN A 102 -8.11 -3.81 -1.08
C ASN A 102 -8.65 -3.87 0.36
N ALA A 103 -9.96 -3.68 0.57
CA ALA A 103 -10.59 -3.81 1.88
C ALA A 103 -10.50 -5.23 2.42
N GLN A 104 -10.70 -6.25 1.56
CA GLN A 104 -10.52 -7.66 1.93
C GLN A 104 -9.07 -7.96 2.30
N ASN A 105 -8.10 -7.51 1.50
CA ASN A 105 -6.67 -7.69 1.78
C ASN A 105 -6.26 -7.01 3.09
N ALA A 106 -6.73 -5.79 3.34
CA ALA A 106 -6.51 -5.10 4.61
C ALA A 106 -7.12 -5.85 5.80
N ALA A 107 -8.30 -6.45 5.64
CA ALA A 107 -8.90 -7.29 6.68
C ALA A 107 -8.08 -8.56 6.92
N ILE A 108 -7.57 -9.20 5.86
CA ILE A 108 -6.70 -10.38 5.96
C ILE A 108 -5.42 -10.03 6.71
N GLU A 109 -4.77 -8.93 6.34
CA GLU A 109 -3.52 -8.48 6.96
C GLU A 109 -3.70 -8.14 8.43
N GLN A 110 -4.77 -7.41 8.78
CA GLN A 110 -5.08 -7.10 10.18
C GLN A 110 -5.31 -8.35 11.02
N ILE A 111 -6.02 -9.35 10.50
CA ILE A 111 -6.28 -10.58 11.24
C ILE A 111 -5.03 -11.45 11.32
N ALA A 112 -4.24 -11.53 10.25
CA ALA A 112 -2.96 -12.23 10.24
C ALA A 112 -1.96 -11.60 11.23
N ALA A 113 -1.95 -10.27 11.36
CA ALA A 113 -1.12 -9.54 12.32
C ALA A 113 -1.47 -9.86 13.79
N MET A 114 -2.70 -10.32 14.08
CA MET A 114 -3.07 -10.82 15.40
C MET A 114 -2.55 -12.25 15.69
N GLY A 115 -1.85 -12.88 14.74
CA GLY A 115 -1.24 -14.20 14.90
C GLY A 115 -2.06 -15.37 14.34
N PHE A 116 -3.15 -15.11 13.60
CA PHE A 116 -3.92 -16.18 12.96
C PHE A 116 -3.23 -16.69 11.68
N PRO A 117 -3.29 -18.00 11.37
CA PRO A 117 -2.75 -18.56 10.14
C PRO A 117 -3.39 -17.93 8.89
N ARG A 118 -2.55 -17.42 7.99
CA ARG A 118 -3.00 -16.64 6.82
C ARG A 118 -4.01 -17.38 5.93
N GLU A 119 -3.86 -18.69 5.75
CA GLU A 119 -4.76 -19.51 4.93
C GLU A 119 -6.19 -19.56 5.51
N SER A 120 -6.28 -19.79 6.82
CA SER A 120 -7.56 -19.81 7.54
C SER A 120 -8.23 -18.43 7.51
N VAL A 121 -7.44 -17.36 7.65
CA VAL A 121 -7.93 -15.98 7.53
C VAL A 121 -8.48 -15.68 6.14
N ILE A 122 -7.78 -16.09 5.07
CA ILE A 122 -8.25 -15.90 3.70
C ILE A 122 -9.58 -16.64 3.48
N ALA A 123 -9.70 -17.88 3.95
CA ALA A 123 -10.94 -18.66 3.84
C ALA A 123 -12.10 -17.98 4.59
N ALA A 124 -11.86 -17.51 5.82
CA ALA A 124 -12.85 -16.81 6.63
C ALA A 124 -13.26 -15.46 6.03
N VAL A 125 -12.32 -14.65 5.53
CA VAL A 125 -12.64 -13.34 4.92
C VAL A 125 -13.41 -13.53 3.61
N ARG A 126 -13.10 -14.57 2.81
CA ARG A 126 -13.85 -14.88 1.58
C ARG A 126 -15.28 -15.35 1.85
N THR A 127 -15.49 -16.11 2.92
CA THR A 127 -16.82 -16.65 3.27
C THR A 127 -17.69 -15.61 3.99
N PHE A 128 -17.12 -14.88 4.95
CA PHE A 128 -17.90 -14.01 5.82
C PHE A 128 -17.85 -12.52 5.44
N GLY A 129 -16.93 -12.12 4.55
CA GLY A 129 -16.83 -10.79 3.94
C GLY A 129 -16.41 -9.66 4.88
N THR A 130 -16.86 -9.66 6.13
CA THR A 130 -16.53 -8.64 7.13
C THR A 130 -15.43 -9.13 8.08
N ARG A 131 -14.57 -8.20 8.50
CA ARG A 131 -13.47 -8.49 9.42
C ARG A 131 -13.96 -9.13 10.72
N GLN A 132 -15.02 -8.56 11.33
CA GLN A 132 -15.48 -8.99 12.64
C GLN A 132 -16.10 -10.39 12.62
N THR A 133 -16.88 -10.69 11.59
CA THR A 133 -17.48 -12.03 11.43
C THR A 133 -16.43 -13.09 11.13
N ALA A 134 -15.45 -12.77 10.28
CA ALA A 134 -14.31 -13.64 10.01
C ALA A 134 -13.48 -13.91 11.29
N LEU A 135 -13.21 -12.86 12.08
CA LEU A 135 -12.51 -12.98 13.36
C LEU A 135 -13.27 -13.86 14.35
N ASN A 136 -14.57 -13.62 14.55
CA ASN A 136 -15.39 -14.42 15.47
C ASN A 136 -15.39 -15.90 15.08
N ASN A 137 -15.41 -16.21 13.78
CA ASN A 137 -15.32 -17.59 13.29
C ASN A 137 -13.95 -18.22 13.57
N LEU A 138 -12.87 -17.50 13.34
CA LEU A 138 -11.50 -17.95 13.63
C LEU A 138 -11.28 -18.23 15.12
N LEU A 139 -11.82 -17.39 16.01
CA LEU A 139 -11.78 -17.60 17.46
C LEU A 139 -12.63 -18.82 17.89
N GLY A 140 -13.78 -19.02 17.25
CA GLY A 140 -14.60 -20.22 17.47
C GLY A 140 -13.90 -21.51 17.03
N GLN A 141 -13.19 -21.47 15.90
CA GLN A 141 -12.43 -22.61 15.38
C GLN A 141 -11.17 -22.92 16.20
N SER A 142 -10.44 -21.91 16.68
CA SER A 142 -9.26 -22.16 17.52
C SER A 142 -9.60 -22.84 18.84
N SER A 143 -10.78 -22.57 19.42
CA SER A 143 -11.27 -23.28 20.60
C SER A 143 -11.65 -24.75 20.33
N SER A 144 -12.06 -25.08 19.09
CA SER A 144 -12.40 -26.44 18.69
C SER A 144 -11.15 -27.27 18.30
N SER A 145 -10.13 -26.61 17.76
CA SER A 145 -8.85 -27.22 17.34
C SER A 145 -7.99 -27.77 18.49
N ILE A 146 -8.21 -27.35 19.74
CA ILE A 146 -7.44 -27.84 20.89
C ILE A 146 -7.88 -29.25 21.32
N THR A 147 -9.04 -29.74 20.86
CA THR A 147 -9.60 -31.03 21.31
C THR A 147 -9.28 -32.24 20.42
N SER A 148 -8.55 -32.06 19.31
CA SER A 148 -8.37 -33.12 18.30
C SER A 148 -7.13 -34.00 18.46
N ASN A 149 -6.29 -33.78 19.48
CA ASN A 149 -4.99 -34.49 19.62
C ASN A 149 -4.84 -35.37 20.87
N LEU A 150 -5.92 -35.72 21.57
CA LEU A 150 -5.88 -36.84 22.52
C LEU A 150 -6.48 -38.09 21.87
N ALA A 151 -5.61 -38.91 21.30
CA ALA A 151 -5.90 -40.31 21.07
C ALA A 151 -6.20 -41.02 22.40
N PRO A 152 -7.21 -41.91 22.46
CA PRO A 152 -7.17 -43.04 23.35
C PRO A 152 -6.92 -44.31 22.53
N VAL A 153 -5.78 -44.93 22.83
CA VAL A 153 -5.46 -46.32 22.55
C VAL A 153 -6.37 -47.24 23.40
N GLY A 154 -6.97 -48.25 22.75
CA GLY A 154 -7.55 -49.47 23.35
C GLY A 154 -8.90 -49.27 24.06
N ASN A 155 -9.91 -50.13 23.97
CA ASN A 155 -9.90 -51.56 23.71
C ASN A 155 -11.28 -52.06 23.21
N GLU A 156 -11.24 -53.27 22.66
CA GLU A 156 -12.19 -54.09 21.91
C GLU A 156 -13.66 -54.23 22.35
N GLY A 157 -14.54 -54.50 21.37
CA GLY A 157 -15.61 -55.50 21.47
C GLY A 157 -17.01 -55.08 21.03
N GLY A 158 -17.46 -55.48 19.83
CA GLY A 158 -18.89 -55.40 19.46
C GLY A 158 -19.20 -55.63 17.99
N LEU A 159 -19.48 -56.89 17.62
CA LEU A 159 -19.96 -57.36 16.32
C LEU A 159 -21.34 -56.76 15.97
N GLY A 160 -21.54 -56.36 14.71
CA GLY A 160 -22.84 -55.90 14.20
C GLY A 160 -22.83 -55.62 12.70
N GLN A 161 -22.96 -56.69 11.93
CA GLN A 161 -23.18 -56.77 10.49
C GLN A 161 -24.54 -56.15 10.10
N ASP A 162 -24.57 -55.27 9.10
CA ASP A 162 -25.45 -55.42 7.92
C ASP A 162 -25.20 -54.33 6.87
N GLY A 163 -25.12 -54.77 5.61
CA GLY A 163 -24.82 -53.92 4.46
C GLY A 163 -26.05 -53.35 3.78
N ASN A 164 -25.86 -52.28 3.01
CA ASN A 164 -26.56 -52.10 1.74
C ASN A 164 -25.83 -51.05 0.88
N PHE A 165 -25.13 -51.51 -0.16
CA PHE A 165 -24.81 -50.69 -1.33
C PHE A 165 -26.02 -50.72 -2.26
N PRO A 166 -26.27 -49.63 -3.02
CA PRO A 166 -26.59 -49.83 -4.41
C PRO A 166 -25.64 -49.03 -5.30
N ASN A 167 -24.96 -49.76 -6.18
CA ASN A 167 -24.43 -49.25 -7.44
C ASN A 167 -25.59 -48.76 -8.31
N ASN A 168 -25.37 -47.67 -9.04
CA ASN A 168 -25.99 -47.51 -10.34
C ASN A 168 -25.02 -46.76 -11.27
N ASP A 169 -24.72 -47.44 -12.37
CA ASP A 169 -23.86 -47.05 -13.48
C ASP A 169 -24.58 -46.12 -14.48
N GLY A 170 -23.79 -45.36 -15.24
CA GLY A 170 -24.12 -44.79 -16.55
C GLY A 170 -24.67 -43.35 -16.54
N GLU A 171 -24.26 -42.41 -17.39
CA GLU A 171 -23.48 -42.46 -18.63
C GLU A 171 -22.79 -41.12 -18.94
N GLN A 172 -21.78 -41.25 -19.81
CA GLN A 172 -20.94 -40.25 -20.48
C GLN A 172 -21.68 -39.16 -21.27
N ALA A 173 -21.10 -37.96 -21.31
CA ALA A 173 -20.96 -37.11 -22.51
C ALA A 173 -19.88 -36.05 -22.21
N SER A 174 -18.62 -36.26 -22.61
CA SER A 174 -18.00 -35.89 -23.89
C SER A 174 -18.30 -34.45 -24.35
N GLY A 175 -17.27 -33.61 -24.25
CA GLY A 175 -17.25 -32.23 -24.72
C GLY A 175 -15.81 -31.70 -24.79
N ARG A 176 -14.98 -32.37 -25.59
CA ARG A 176 -13.71 -31.83 -26.11
C ARG A 176 -14.06 -30.90 -27.26
N ASN A 177 -13.49 -29.70 -27.26
CA ASN A 177 -12.95 -29.07 -28.47
C ASN A 177 -11.85 -28.09 -28.06
N GLU A 178 -10.68 -28.35 -28.63
CA GLU A 178 -9.59 -27.40 -28.82
C GLU A 178 -10.06 -26.30 -29.77
N ASP A 179 -9.61 -25.07 -29.56
CA ASP A 179 -9.16 -24.18 -30.64
C ASP A 179 -8.35 -23.04 -30.02
N LEU A 180 -7.05 -23.10 -30.30
CA LEU A 180 -6.13 -21.98 -30.32
C LEU A 180 -6.64 -20.99 -31.36
N GLU A 181 -6.61 -19.69 -31.08
CA GLU A 181 -6.01 -18.71 -32.00
C GLU A 181 -5.49 -17.51 -31.20
N GLU A 182 -4.33 -17.11 -31.66
CA GLU A 182 -3.40 -16.11 -31.19
C GLU A 182 -3.84 -14.77 -31.78
N ASP A 183 -4.03 -13.73 -30.96
CA ASP A 183 -4.08 -12.38 -31.48
C ASP A 183 -3.23 -11.46 -30.59
N ALA A 184 -2.09 -11.10 -31.16
CA ALA A 184 -1.08 -10.22 -30.60
C ALA A 184 -1.41 -8.77 -30.97
N PHE A 185 -1.83 -7.97 -29.99
CA PHE A 185 -1.76 -6.50 -29.94
C PHE A 185 -1.75 -6.13 -28.44
N GLY A 186 -0.74 -5.51 -27.84
CA GLY A 186 0.00 -4.34 -28.27
C GLY A 186 -0.15 -3.26 -27.18
N ASP A 187 0.74 -3.31 -26.18
CA ASP A 187 1.37 -2.23 -25.41
C ASP A 187 0.56 -1.07 -24.77
N GLN A 188 1.13 -0.53 -23.68
CA GLN A 188 0.88 0.75 -22.99
C GLN A 188 -0.04 0.77 -21.77
N SER A 189 0.33 0.06 -20.69
CA SER A 189 0.13 0.61 -19.33
C SER A 189 1.05 0.05 -18.24
N GLU A 190 1.97 -0.87 -18.57
CA GLU A 190 2.83 -1.53 -17.59
C GLU A 190 4.20 -0.84 -17.41
N THR A 191 4.54 0.12 -18.26
CA THR A 191 5.80 0.87 -18.17
C THR A 191 5.82 1.94 -17.07
N GLY A 192 4.66 2.43 -16.62
CA GLY A 192 4.59 3.50 -15.61
C GLY A 192 4.90 3.06 -14.19
N LEU A 193 4.46 1.86 -13.79
CA LEU A 193 4.69 1.32 -12.44
C LEU A 193 6.10 0.75 -12.28
N VAL A 194 6.59 0.03 -13.30
CA VAL A 194 7.97 -0.47 -13.30
C VAL A 194 8.95 0.70 -13.33
N GLN A 195 8.67 1.79 -14.06
CA GLN A 195 9.58 2.94 -14.12
C GLN A 195 9.57 3.82 -12.85
N GLU A 196 8.50 3.79 -12.06
CA GLU A 196 8.41 4.48 -10.77
C GLU A 196 9.07 3.63 -9.67
N GLU A 197 8.80 2.32 -9.61
CA GLU A 197 9.52 1.39 -8.74
C GLU A 197 11.01 1.30 -9.07
N THR A 198 11.43 1.32 -10.35
CA THR A 198 12.87 1.33 -10.69
C THR A 198 13.54 2.65 -10.35
N ARG A 199 12.83 3.80 -10.47
CA ARG A 199 13.40 5.10 -10.07
C ARG A 199 13.56 5.22 -8.56
N ASP A 200 12.59 4.71 -7.80
CA ASP A 200 12.66 4.70 -6.35
C ASP A 200 13.74 3.70 -5.87
N VAL A 201 13.85 2.52 -6.49
CA VAL A 201 14.90 1.52 -6.19
C VAL A 201 16.31 2.03 -6.56
N GLU A 202 16.46 2.75 -7.67
CA GLU A 202 17.75 3.33 -8.07
C GLU A 202 18.18 4.46 -7.12
N MET A 203 17.24 5.31 -6.70
CA MET A 203 17.50 6.38 -5.73
C MET A 203 17.76 5.84 -4.31
N GLU A 204 17.09 4.76 -3.91
CA GLU A 204 17.37 4.05 -2.65
C GLU A 204 18.77 3.44 -2.65
N ARG A 205 19.22 2.92 -3.79
CA ARG A 205 20.58 2.41 -3.95
C ARG A 205 21.62 3.52 -3.81
N GLU A 206 21.38 4.68 -4.41
CA GLU A 206 22.27 5.84 -4.30
C GLU A 206 22.39 6.32 -2.84
N LEU A 207 21.28 6.43 -2.11
CA LEU A 207 21.26 6.84 -0.70
C LEU A 207 21.93 5.82 0.23
N THR A 208 21.79 4.52 -0.06
CA THR A 208 22.39 3.45 0.76
C THR A 208 23.86 3.18 0.41
N GLU A 209 24.29 3.52 -0.81
CA GLU A 209 25.68 3.36 -1.23
C GLU A 209 26.63 4.30 -0.45
N GLU A 210 26.20 5.53 -0.14
CA GLU A 210 26.97 6.46 0.69
C GLU A 210 27.03 5.99 2.16
N LEU A 211 25.93 5.44 2.69
CA LEU A 211 25.88 4.83 4.03
C LEU A 211 26.68 3.53 4.13
N LEU A 212 26.82 2.77 3.04
CA LEU A 212 27.59 1.52 3.02
C LEU A 212 29.10 1.77 2.84
N LYS A 213 29.47 2.89 2.20
CA LYS A 213 30.87 3.30 2.01
C LYS A 213 31.45 4.00 3.23
N GLY A 214 30.62 4.71 4.01
CA GLY A 214 31.02 5.32 5.27
C GLY A 214 31.08 4.28 6.38
N ASP A 215 32.26 4.03 6.95
CA ASP A 215 32.34 3.33 8.22
C ASP A 215 31.76 4.25 9.30
N ALA A 216 30.70 3.85 9.99
CA ALA A 216 30.09 4.66 11.06
C ALA A 216 31.10 5.00 12.18
N TYR A 217 32.22 4.27 12.25
CA TYR A 217 33.32 4.51 13.17
C TYR A 217 34.36 5.53 12.66
N SER A 218 34.38 5.90 11.36
CA SER A 218 35.31 6.91 10.84
C SER A 218 34.92 8.35 11.18
N ASP A 219 33.65 8.59 11.49
CA ASP A 219 33.17 9.90 11.98
C ASP A 219 33.68 10.20 13.39
N TYR A 220 34.11 9.17 14.11
CA TYR A 220 34.82 9.28 15.37
C TYR A 220 36.32 9.22 15.08
N ASP A 221 36.97 10.39 14.96
CA ASP A 221 38.44 10.53 14.91
C ASP A 221 39.07 10.23 16.29
N LEU A 222 38.82 9.02 16.80
CA LEU A 222 39.30 8.50 18.07
C LEU A 222 40.45 7.55 17.81
N GLU A 223 41.67 8.08 17.76
CA GLU A 223 42.88 7.27 17.69
C GLU A 223 43.15 6.62 19.07
N LEU A 224 42.53 5.47 19.33
CA LEU A 224 42.71 4.63 20.53
C LEU A 224 44.20 4.38 20.88
N THR A 225 45.06 4.37 19.88
CA THR A 225 46.52 4.23 20.03
C THR A 225 47.16 5.46 20.67
N LYS A 226 46.77 6.68 20.26
CA LYS A 226 47.27 7.93 20.86
C LYS A 226 46.79 8.09 22.29
N GLU A 227 45.54 7.74 22.58
CA GLU A 227 45.03 7.76 23.95
C GLU A 227 45.74 6.73 24.84
N GLY A 228 45.99 5.53 24.31
CA GLY A 228 46.78 4.50 25.02
C GLY A 228 48.21 4.97 25.33
N GLU A 229 48.86 5.67 24.40
CA GLU A 229 50.17 6.26 24.62
C GLU A 229 50.12 7.39 25.67
N ALA A 230 49.13 8.28 25.59
CA ALA A 230 48.96 9.36 26.57
C ALA A 230 48.74 8.82 27.99
N ILE A 231 47.94 7.75 28.13
CA ILE A 231 47.73 7.07 29.42
C ILE A 231 49.03 6.44 29.92
N ALA A 232 49.78 5.77 29.04
CA ALA A 232 51.07 5.18 29.41
C ALA A 232 52.07 6.24 29.87
N GLN A 233 52.18 7.36 29.14
CA GLN A 233 53.02 8.50 29.53
C GLN A 233 52.59 9.07 30.88
N TYR A 234 51.28 9.26 31.11
CA TYR A 234 50.75 9.73 32.39
C TYR A 234 51.07 8.77 33.55
N LEU A 235 50.92 7.45 33.33
CA LEU A 235 51.31 6.42 34.30
C LEU A 235 52.80 6.48 34.60
N THR A 236 53.65 6.62 33.58
CA THR A 236 55.09 6.77 33.81
C THR A 236 55.42 8.03 34.62
N LEU A 237 54.75 9.16 34.34
CA LEU A 237 54.91 10.41 35.07
C LEU A 237 54.51 10.27 36.56
N LEU A 238 53.40 9.58 36.84
CA LEU A 238 52.96 9.25 38.19
C LEU A 238 53.97 8.35 38.92
N THR A 239 54.49 7.31 38.25
CA THR A 239 55.45 6.37 38.87
C THR A 239 56.83 6.97 39.09
N SER A 240 57.22 7.96 38.30
CA SER A 240 58.50 8.69 38.43
C SER A 240 58.43 9.88 39.38
N SER A 241 57.22 10.30 39.78
CA SER A 241 56.99 11.35 40.77
C SER A 241 56.87 10.80 42.21
N CYS A 242 57.30 9.55 42.44
CA CYS A 242 57.33 8.90 43.75
C CYS A 242 58.75 8.46 44.13
#